data_AF-A0A937UAJ5-F1
#
_entry.id   AF-A0A937UAJ5-F1
#
_cell.length_a   1.000
_cell.length_b   1.000
_cell.length_c   1.000
_cell.angle_alpha   90.00
_cell.angle_beta   90.00
_cell.angle_gamma   90.00
#
_symmetry.space_group_name_H-M   'P 1'
#
loop_
_entity.id
_entity.type
_entity.pdbx_description
1 polymer ?
#
loop_
_entity_poly.entity_id
_entity_poly.type
_entity_poly.pdbx_seq_one_letter_code
_entity_poly.pdbx_strand_id
1 'polypeptide(L)'
;MKYEIITILIICLIIFNSCELFDTDENLEIPDWYPSQLVVSENRFLEYDTIATYFADTFDLNKNNFVIDSLTAHVYKIYSPNIKICTFSDSTDHFFEFKQEVTHFFDTWYRMVSMEYFEIDTMDYTESDNGYHGADIYIKSNYILPLYDGARLLGSIGVWMNGSGIITKIRSTLLPQLRIPEENIITLKEAKNILEGYKYSVYSWSGKSEREFSITGIESTGLEVYIYKNYENNGSVSSINYRLVWRITSFDGDFFVDSQTGEIVGFIQGWRS
;
A
#
# COMPACT_ATOMS: atom_id res chain seq x y z
N MET A 1 -64.18 -18.59 8.99
CA MET A 1 -63.58 -17.58 9.90
C MET A 1 -62.59 -18.14 10.94
N LYS A 2 -62.97 -18.99 11.93
CA LYS A 2 -61.99 -19.47 12.94
C LYS A 2 -60.82 -20.28 12.34
N TYR A 3 -61.10 -21.10 11.33
CA TYR A 3 -60.07 -21.94 10.70
C TYR A 3 -59.14 -21.14 9.77
N GLU A 4 -59.64 -20.10 9.09
CA GLU A 4 -58.84 -19.25 8.19
C GLU A 4 -57.78 -18.45 8.96
N ILE A 5 -58.11 -17.97 10.17
CA ILE A 5 -57.16 -17.24 11.03
C ILE A 5 -56.02 -18.15 11.48
N ILE A 6 -56.32 -19.42 11.81
CA ILE A 6 -55.32 -20.41 12.22
C ILE A 6 -54.40 -20.74 11.04
N THR A 7 -54.95 -20.90 9.82
CA THR A 7 -54.15 -21.19 8.63
C THR A 7 -53.22 -20.03 8.28
N ILE A 8 -53.69 -18.77 8.37
CA ILE A 8 -52.85 -17.58 8.15
C ILE A 8 -51.74 -17.48 9.20
N LEU A 9 -52.03 -17.77 10.48
CA LEU A 9 -51.03 -17.78 11.54
C LEU A 9 -49.94 -18.84 11.31
N ILE A 10 -50.31 -20.04 10.85
CA ILE A 10 -49.36 -21.11 10.52
C ILE A 10 -48.51 -20.72 9.31
N ILE A 11 -49.12 -20.13 8.26
CA ILE A 11 -48.39 -19.64 7.09
C ILE A 11 -47.41 -18.52 7.49
N CYS A 12 -47.83 -17.56 8.32
CA CYS A 12 -46.93 -16.52 8.84
C CYS A 12 -45.81 -17.11 9.71
N LEU A 13 -46.08 -18.14 10.53
CA LEU A 13 -45.05 -18.80 11.33
C LEU A 13 -44.06 -19.57 10.45
N ILE A 14 -44.53 -20.21 9.38
CA ILE A 14 -43.67 -20.90 8.41
C ILE A 14 -42.84 -19.86 7.65
N ILE A 15 -43.44 -18.75 7.19
CA ILE A 15 -42.73 -17.66 6.50
C ILE A 15 -41.68 -17.01 7.41
N PHE A 16 -42.01 -16.74 8.68
CA PHE A 16 -41.04 -16.19 9.65
C PHE A 16 -39.91 -17.16 9.99
N ASN A 17 -40.18 -18.47 10.16
CA ASN A 17 -39.12 -19.47 10.37
C ASN A 17 -38.32 -19.77 9.08
N SER A 18 -38.91 -19.57 7.90
CA SER A 18 -38.17 -19.66 6.63
C SER A 18 -37.47 -18.36 6.24
N CYS A 19 -37.66 -17.27 7.00
CA CYS A 19 -36.92 -16.02 6.82
C CYS A 19 -35.58 -16.02 7.58
N GLU A 20 -35.27 -17.07 8.33
CA GLU A 20 -33.92 -17.37 8.86
C GLU A 20 -33.06 -18.21 7.88
N LEU A 21 -33.45 -18.30 6.60
CA LEU A 21 -32.67 -18.97 5.54
C LEU A 21 -31.76 -18.02 4.74
N PHE A 22 -31.44 -16.85 5.28
CA PHE A 22 -30.15 -16.27 4.97
C PHE A 22 -29.15 -16.96 5.88
N ASP A 23 -28.47 -17.95 5.31
CA ASP A 23 -27.27 -18.55 5.87
C ASP A 23 -26.28 -17.41 6.17
N THR A 24 -26.29 -16.90 7.40
CA THR A 24 -25.35 -15.86 7.85
C THR A 24 -23.98 -16.43 8.18
N ASP A 25 -23.77 -17.72 7.94
CA ASP A 25 -22.48 -18.41 8.04
C ASP A 25 -22.16 -19.12 6.70
N GLU A 26 -22.29 -18.43 5.56
CA GLU A 26 -21.31 -18.69 4.50
C GLU A 26 -19.96 -18.38 5.13
N ASN A 27 -19.29 -19.42 5.65
CA ASN A 27 -17.90 -19.34 6.06
C ASN A 27 -17.18 -18.73 4.87
N LEU A 28 -16.80 -17.46 4.99
CA LEU A 28 -16.11 -16.74 3.93
C LEU A 28 -14.95 -17.63 3.48
N GLU A 29 -15.00 -18.11 2.24
CA GLU A 29 -13.93 -18.94 1.71
C GLU A 29 -12.75 -18.02 1.36
N ILE A 30 -11.54 -18.45 1.70
CA ILE A 30 -10.33 -17.71 1.32
C ILE A 30 -10.25 -17.71 -0.21
N PRO A 31 -10.24 -16.54 -0.87
CA PRO A 31 -10.19 -16.51 -2.32
C PRO A 31 -8.87 -17.11 -2.85
N ASP A 32 -8.91 -17.86 -3.96
CA ASP A 32 -7.73 -18.50 -4.56
C ASP A 32 -6.61 -17.52 -4.93
N TRP A 33 -6.95 -16.25 -5.16
CA TRP A 33 -5.98 -15.19 -5.46
C TRP A 33 -5.29 -14.63 -4.21
N TYR A 34 -5.72 -15.03 -3.01
CA TYR A 34 -5.20 -14.55 -1.73
C TYR A 34 -4.14 -15.53 -1.16
N PRO A 35 -2.98 -15.04 -0.66
CA PRO A 35 -2.56 -13.64 -0.62
C PRO A 35 -2.27 -13.10 -2.03
N SER A 36 -2.66 -11.84 -2.26
CA SER A 36 -2.39 -11.19 -3.55
C SER A 36 -0.90 -10.95 -3.68
N GLN A 37 -0.29 -11.54 -4.71
CA GLN A 37 1.13 -11.38 -5.00
C GLN A 37 1.33 -10.52 -6.24
N LEU A 38 2.21 -9.52 -6.14
CA LEU A 38 2.67 -8.79 -7.31
C LEU A 38 3.66 -9.64 -8.09
N VAL A 39 3.21 -10.11 -9.25
CA VAL A 39 4.03 -10.78 -10.28
C VAL A 39 3.83 -10.02 -11.59
N VAL A 40 4.91 -9.60 -12.24
CA VAL A 40 4.82 -8.87 -13.52
C VAL A 40 4.79 -9.86 -14.68
N SER A 41 3.90 -9.63 -15.64
CA SER A 41 3.82 -10.41 -16.89
C SER A 41 4.58 -9.71 -18.02
N GLU A 42 5.08 -10.48 -18.99
CA GLU A 42 5.80 -9.96 -20.17
C GLU A 42 5.00 -8.89 -20.93
N ASN A 43 3.68 -9.09 -21.08
CA ASN A 43 2.82 -8.11 -21.75
C ASN A 43 2.79 -6.76 -21.05
N ARG A 44 2.90 -6.73 -19.71
CA ARG A 44 2.92 -5.47 -18.96
C ARG A 44 4.22 -4.72 -19.21
N PHE A 45 5.37 -5.40 -19.27
CA PHE A 45 6.65 -4.76 -19.60
C PHE A 45 6.61 -4.06 -20.96
N LEU A 46 6.02 -4.70 -21.98
CA LEU A 46 5.90 -4.11 -23.33
C LEU A 46 5.08 -2.81 -23.36
N GLU A 47 3.99 -2.75 -22.58
CA GLU A 47 3.21 -1.52 -22.42
C GLU A 47 4.08 -0.39 -21.83
N TYR A 48 4.84 -0.68 -20.76
CA TYR A 48 5.72 0.32 -20.14
C TYR A 48 6.85 0.79 -21.03
N ASP A 49 7.49 -0.12 -21.78
CA ASP A 49 8.53 0.25 -22.73
C ASP A 49 8.01 1.23 -23.80
N THR A 50 6.76 1.05 -24.21
CA THR A 50 6.07 1.95 -25.15
C THR A 50 5.85 3.32 -24.53
N ILE A 51 5.35 3.37 -23.30
CA ILE A 51 5.07 4.63 -22.58
C ILE A 51 6.36 5.39 -22.29
N ALA A 52 7.40 4.71 -21.80
CA ALA A 52 8.70 5.30 -21.52
C ALA A 52 9.36 5.84 -22.79
N THR A 53 9.23 5.11 -23.92
CA THR A 53 9.70 5.58 -25.23
C THR A 53 8.95 6.84 -25.66
N TYR A 54 7.62 6.85 -25.58
CA TYR A 54 6.81 8.01 -25.97
C TYR A 54 7.13 9.25 -25.12
N PHE A 55 7.30 9.09 -23.81
CA PHE A 55 7.75 10.17 -22.92
C PHE A 55 9.13 10.68 -23.30
N ALA A 56 10.09 9.77 -23.54
CA ALA A 56 11.44 10.14 -23.94
C ALA A 56 11.45 10.94 -25.24
N ASP A 57 10.69 10.50 -26.24
CA ASP A 57 10.60 11.17 -27.54
C ASP A 57 9.93 12.55 -27.41
N THR A 58 8.89 12.67 -26.57
CA THR A 58 8.17 13.94 -26.35
C THR A 58 9.07 15.03 -25.74
N PHE A 59 9.99 14.65 -24.86
CA PHE A 59 10.88 15.58 -24.16
C PHE A 59 12.34 15.53 -24.64
N ASP A 60 12.60 14.89 -25.78
CA ASP A 60 13.94 14.71 -26.38
C ASP A 60 14.98 14.17 -25.37
N LEU A 61 14.58 13.10 -24.65
CA LEU A 61 15.39 12.48 -23.61
C LEU A 61 16.16 11.30 -24.17
N ASN A 62 17.43 11.20 -23.77
CA ASN A 62 18.20 9.99 -24.02
C ASN A 62 17.64 8.84 -23.17
N LYS A 63 17.28 7.70 -23.79
CA LYS A 63 16.81 6.50 -23.09
C LYS A 63 17.81 5.97 -22.04
N ASN A 64 19.08 6.32 -22.13
CA ASN A 64 20.09 6.01 -21.11
C ASN A 64 19.93 6.83 -19.80
N ASN A 65 19.09 7.86 -19.79
CA ASN A 65 18.80 8.67 -18.61
C ASN A 65 17.72 8.06 -17.71
N PHE A 66 17.18 6.90 -18.08
CA PHE A 66 16.12 6.20 -17.37
C PHE A 66 16.71 5.00 -16.62
N VAL A 67 16.31 4.84 -15.37
CA VAL A 67 16.46 3.59 -14.63
C VAL A 67 15.05 3.07 -14.38
N ILE A 68 14.78 1.85 -14.85
CA ILE A 68 13.48 1.18 -14.68
C ILE A 68 13.60 0.19 -13.52
N ASP A 69 12.61 0.19 -12.62
CA ASP A 69 12.48 -0.85 -11.61
C ASP A 69 11.88 -2.08 -12.28
N SER A 70 12.60 -3.20 -12.31
CA SER A 70 12.14 -4.43 -12.96
C SER A 70 10.92 -5.06 -12.27
N LEU A 71 10.66 -4.76 -11.00
CA LEU A 71 9.56 -5.37 -10.25
C LEU A 71 8.24 -4.60 -10.39
N THR A 72 8.30 -3.27 -10.51
CA THR A 72 7.09 -2.46 -10.71
C THR A 72 6.93 -1.98 -12.15
N ALA A 73 7.96 -2.18 -12.98
CA ALA A 73 8.05 -1.74 -14.37
C ALA A 73 7.85 -0.22 -14.53
N HIS A 74 8.16 0.57 -13.49
CA HIS A 74 8.11 2.03 -13.53
C HIS A 74 9.49 2.65 -13.63
N VAL A 75 9.52 3.92 -13.96
CA VAL A 75 10.70 4.74 -13.77
C VAL A 75 11.08 4.75 -12.29
N TYR A 76 12.13 4.02 -11.97
CA TYR A 76 12.84 4.17 -10.72
C TYR A 76 13.51 5.54 -10.67
N LYS A 77 14.10 6.00 -11.78
CA LYS A 77 14.78 7.30 -11.81
C LYS A 77 14.92 7.89 -13.21
N ILE A 78 14.65 9.19 -13.34
CA ILE A 78 15.06 10.00 -14.49
C ILE A 78 16.00 11.10 -14.01
N TYR A 79 17.04 11.38 -14.80
CA TYR A 79 17.77 12.63 -14.74
C TYR A 79 17.61 13.35 -16.07
N SER A 80 16.89 14.46 -16.07
CA SER A 80 16.72 15.30 -17.25
C SER A 80 16.95 16.73 -16.83
N PRO A 81 17.64 17.57 -17.61
CA PRO A 81 17.69 19.01 -17.39
C PRO A 81 16.73 19.78 -18.32
N ASN A 82 15.82 19.10 -19.01
CA ASN A 82 15.06 19.70 -20.13
C ASN A 82 13.53 19.69 -19.95
N ILE A 83 12.99 19.05 -18.90
CA ILE A 83 11.54 19.02 -18.67
C ILE A 83 11.15 20.21 -17.81
N LYS A 84 10.71 21.31 -18.42
CA LYS A 84 10.18 22.47 -17.70
C LYS A 84 8.70 22.24 -17.35
N ILE A 85 8.37 22.30 -16.06
CA ILE A 85 6.98 22.15 -15.59
C ILE A 85 6.45 23.36 -14.82
N CYS A 86 7.31 24.16 -14.18
CA CYS A 86 6.87 25.35 -13.44
C CYS A 86 7.53 26.62 -14.01
N THR A 87 6.95 27.78 -13.70
CA THR A 87 7.66 29.07 -13.81
C THR A 87 7.54 29.82 -12.49
N PHE A 88 8.61 29.81 -11.69
CA PHE A 88 8.64 30.56 -10.43
C PHE A 88 8.86 32.05 -10.68
N SER A 89 8.08 32.87 -9.98
CA SER A 89 8.24 34.32 -9.99
C SER A 89 8.21 34.85 -8.56
N ASP A 90 8.80 36.02 -8.33
CA ASP A 90 8.79 36.68 -7.02
C ASP A 90 7.37 37.09 -6.56
N SER A 91 6.41 37.12 -7.50
CA SER A 91 5.01 37.48 -7.27
C SER A 91 4.09 36.32 -6.91
N THR A 92 4.60 35.09 -6.96
CA THR A 92 3.81 33.86 -6.77
C THR A 92 4.24 33.11 -5.52
N ASP A 93 3.31 32.46 -4.85
CA ASP A 93 3.63 31.46 -3.84
C ASP A 93 4.24 30.23 -4.54
N HIS A 94 5.54 29.99 -4.31
CA HIS A 94 6.27 28.92 -4.98
C HIS A 94 5.75 27.53 -4.63
N PHE A 95 5.27 27.33 -3.40
CA PHE A 95 4.66 26.06 -3.02
C PHE A 95 3.34 25.84 -3.77
N PHE A 96 2.50 26.87 -3.85
CA PHE A 96 1.23 26.77 -4.57
C PHE A 96 1.44 26.46 -6.06
N GLU A 97 2.34 27.20 -6.72
CA GLU A 97 2.71 26.98 -8.13
C GLU A 97 3.28 25.57 -8.33
N PHE A 98 4.24 25.17 -7.50
CA PHE A 98 4.84 23.83 -7.55
C PHE A 98 3.78 22.75 -7.42
N LYS A 99 2.91 22.84 -6.41
CA LYS A 99 1.89 21.83 -6.14
C LYS A 99 0.93 21.68 -7.33
N GLN A 100 0.46 22.78 -7.89
CA GLN A 100 -0.49 22.76 -9.00
C GLN A 100 0.14 22.12 -10.25
N GLU A 101 1.31 22.61 -10.67
CA GLU A 101 1.95 22.16 -11.91
C GLU A 101 2.47 20.72 -11.80
N VAL A 102 3.00 20.32 -10.65
CA VAL A 102 3.42 18.93 -10.41
C VAL A 102 2.22 17.98 -10.43
N THR A 103 1.09 18.38 -9.85
CA THR A 103 -0.14 17.58 -9.90
C THR A 103 -0.60 17.40 -11.35
N HIS A 104 -0.67 18.49 -12.12
CA HIS A 104 -1.08 18.45 -13.53
C HIS A 104 -0.14 17.58 -14.39
N PHE A 105 1.18 17.70 -14.14
CA PHE A 105 2.18 16.87 -14.80
C PHE A 105 1.93 15.39 -14.53
N PHE A 106 1.65 15.00 -13.29
CA PHE A 106 1.36 13.62 -12.95
C PHE A 106 0.01 13.12 -13.43
N ASP A 107 -1.02 13.95 -13.51
CA ASP A 107 -2.29 13.55 -14.14
C ASP A 107 -2.08 13.14 -15.61
N THR A 108 -1.15 13.82 -16.30
CA THR A 108 -0.83 13.53 -17.71
C THR A 108 0.10 12.32 -17.85
N TRP A 109 1.12 12.23 -16.98
CA TRP A 109 2.22 11.27 -17.12
C TRP A 109 2.27 10.19 -16.02
N TYR A 110 1.16 9.93 -15.32
CA TYR A 110 1.12 8.98 -14.20
C TYR A 110 1.66 7.59 -14.56
N ARG A 111 1.45 7.14 -15.80
CA ARG A 111 1.91 5.84 -16.30
C ARG A 111 3.42 5.67 -16.33
N MET A 112 4.18 6.77 -16.26
CA MET A 112 5.65 6.72 -16.10
C MET A 112 6.07 6.22 -14.72
N VAL A 113 5.22 6.43 -13.71
CA VAL A 113 5.57 6.25 -12.29
C VAL A 113 4.61 5.32 -11.54
N SER A 114 3.50 4.91 -12.14
CA SER A 114 2.51 3.99 -11.57
C SER A 114 1.80 3.14 -12.62
N MET A 115 1.39 1.92 -12.24
CA MET A 115 0.68 0.98 -13.12
C MET A 115 -0.80 1.32 -13.24
N GLU A 116 -1.31 2.03 -12.26
CA GLU A 116 -2.71 2.39 -12.12
C GLU A 116 -2.77 3.89 -11.86
N TYR A 117 -3.90 4.51 -12.19
CA TYR A 117 -4.12 5.90 -11.83
C TYR A 117 -4.09 6.04 -10.30
N PHE A 118 -3.61 7.19 -9.82
CA PHE A 118 -3.50 7.48 -8.40
C PHE A 118 -3.92 8.92 -8.11
N GLU A 119 -4.42 9.14 -6.90
CA GLU A 119 -4.64 10.47 -6.34
C GLU A 119 -3.49 10.82 -5.38
N ILE A 120 -3.03 12.07 -5.39
CA ILE A 120 -2.06 12.57 -4.41
C ILE A 120 -2.77 12.81 -3.08
N ASP A 121 -2.25 12.23 -2.00
CA ASP A 121 -2.74 12.46 -0.64
C ASP A 121 -2.00 13.65 -0.01
N THR A 122 -0.68 13.54 0.07
CA THR A 122 0.19 14.53 0.71
C THR A 122 1.45 14.78 -0.11
N MET A 123 2.00 15.98 0.08
CA MET A 123 3.22 16.44 -0.61
C MET A 123 4.11 17.16 0.40
N ASP A 124 5.22 16.51 0.74
CA ASP A 124 6.23 17.05 1.65
C ASP A 124 7.19 17.94 0.85
N TYR A 125 6.79 19.20 0.67
CA TYR A 125 7.53 20.18 -0.10
C TYR A 125 8.79 20.67 0.63
N THR A 126 9.85 20.84 -0.14
CA THR A 126 11.14 21.35 0.31
C THR A 126 11.65 22.39 -0.69
N GLU A 127 12.21 23.46 -0.14
CA GLU A 127 12.87 24.51 -0.89
C GLU A 127 14.27 24.71 -0.32
N SER A 128 15.24 24.96 -1.20
CA SER A 128 16.62 25.23 -0.81
C SER A 128 16.99 26.67 -1.10
N ASP A 129 17.97 27.19 -0.36
CA ASP A 129 18.49 28.56 -0.51
C ASP A 129 19.00 28.89 -1.92
N ASN A 130 19.34 27.87 -2.72
CA ASN A 130 19.77 28.02 -4.11
C ASN A 130 18.60 28.02 -5.11
N GLY A 131 17.36 28.13 -4.64
CA GLY A 131 16.14 28.14 -5.45
C GLY A 131 15.79 26.78 -6.06
N TYR A 132 16.29 25.67 -5.52
CA TYR A 132 15.78 24.35 -5.92
C TYR A 132 14.54 24.02 -5.11
N HIS A 133 13.58 23.42 -5.79
CA HIS A 133 12.29 23.01 -5.24
C HIS A 133 12.15 21.50 -5.41
N GLY A 134 11.56 20.83 -4.44
CA GLY A 134 11.26 19.42 -4.57
C GLY A 134 10.24 18.94 -3.58
N ALA A 135 9.71 17.75 -3.81
CA ALA A 135 8.79 17.12 -2.89
C ALA A 135 8.89 15.60 -2.94
N ASP A 136 8.66 15.00 -1.78
CA ASP A 136 8.21 13.60 -1.69
C ASP A 136 6.67 13.59 -1.66
N ILE A 137 6.07 12.83 -2.57
CA ILE A 137 4.64 12.80 -2.82
C ILE A 137 4.12 11.42 -2.46
N TYR A 138 3.13 11.37 -1.58
CA TYR A 138 2.47 10.15 -1.15
C TYR A 138 1.08 10.06 -1.78
N ILE A 139 0.71 8.85 -2.18
CA ILE A 139 -0.57 8.60 -2.85
C ILE A 139 -1.63 8.17 -1.85
N LYS A 140 -2.88 8.48 -2.19
CA LYS A 140 -4.03 8.05 -1.41
C LYS A 140 -4.24 6.55 -1.56
N SER A 141 -4.45 5.87 -0.44
CA SER A 141 -4.87 4.48 -0.42
C SER A 141 -6.32 4.37 -0.90
N ASN A 142 -6.58 3.40 -1.77
CA ASN A 142 -7.92 3.04 -2.23
C ASN A 142 -8.53 1.93 -1.36
N TYR A 143 -7.77 1.33 -0.45
CA TYR A 143 -8.30 0.37 0.51
C TYR A 143 -9.25 1.05 1.50
N ILE A 144 -10.35 0.36 1.80
CA ILE A 144 -11.29 0.76 2.86
C ILE A 144 -10.61 0.65 4.24
N LEU A 145 -9.74 -0.34 4.39
CA LEU A 145 -8.98 -0.60 5.61
C LEU A 145 -7.63 0.14 5.59
N PRO A 146 -7.13 0.58 6.76
CA PRO A 146 -5.87 1.30 6.84
C PRO A 146 -4.69 0.39 6.46
N LEU A 147 -3.68 0.97 5.81
CA LEU A 147 -2.37 0.35 5.63
C LEU A 147 -1.60 0.38 6.95
N TYR A 148 -0.92 -0.72 7.28
CA TYR A 148 0.10 -0.71 8.32
C TYR A 148 1.15 0.37 8.02
N ASP A 149 1.59 1.20 8.96
CA ASP A 149 2.52 2.33 8.72
C ASP A 149 2.04 3.37 7.66
N GLY A 150 0.75 3.38 7.34
CA GLY A 150 0.08 4.38 6.51
C GLY A 150 0.46 4.35 5.02
N ALA A 151 0.19 5.47 4.33
CA ALA A 151 0.38 5.61 2.88
C ALA A 151 1.82 5.34 2.40
N ARG A 152 2.81 5.44 3.31
CA ARG A 152 4.23 5.18 3.02
C ARG A 152 4.50 3.76 2.53
N LEU A 153 3.66 2.78 2.89
CA LEU A 153 3.82 1.42 2.39
C LEU A 153 3.61 1.30 0.88
N LEU A 154 2.82 2.19 0.28
CA LEU A 154 2.62 2.23 -1.16
C LEU A 154 3.79 2.87 -1.90
N GLY A 155 4.83 3.33 -1.20
CA GLY A 155 5.96 4.06 -1.76
C GLY A 155 5.66 5.55 -1.91
N SER A 156 6.55 6.24 -2.64
CA SER A 156 6.40 7.68 -2.91
C SER A 156 6.94 8.04 -4.28
N ILE A 157 6.54 9.21 -4.77
CA ILE A 157 7.15 9.86 -5.93
C ILE A 157 7.98 11.05 -5.43
N GLY A 158 9.26 11.06 -5.78
CA GLY A 158 10.14 12.20 -5.54
C GLY A 158 10.32 13.01 -6.82
N VAL A 159 10.09 14.33 -6.76
CA VAL A 159 10.35 15.27 -7.86
C VAL A 159 11.23 16.40 -7.37
N TRP A 160 12.27 16.72 -8.13
CA TRP A 160 13.16 17.85 -7.85
C TRP A 160 13.36 18.69 -9.11
N MET A 161 13.38 20.00 -8.95
CA MET A 161 13.58 20.97 -10.01
C MET A 161 14.53 22.09 -9.58
N ASN A 162 15.17 22.71 -10.56
CA ASN A 162 15.97 23.92 -10.34
C ASN A 162 15.09 25.18 -10.26
N GLY A 163 15.68 26.33 -9.96
CA GLY A 163 14.96 27.60 -9.82
C GLY A 163 14.33 28.14 -11.10
N SER A 164 14.54 27.49 -12.24
CA SER A 164 13.83 27.79 -13.50
C SER A 164 12.62 26.87 -13.72
N GLY A 165 12.25 26.04 -12.74
CA GLY A 165 11.13 25.10 -12.83
C GLY A 165 11.40 23.91 -13.76
N ILE A 166 12.68 23.64 -14.05
CA ILE A 166 13.08 22.47 -14.84
C ILE A 166 13.34 21.31 -13.89
N ILE A 167 12.62 20.21 -14.09
CA ILE A 167 12.88 18.94 -13.42
C ILE A 167 14.35 18.60 -13.62
N THR A 168 15.02 18.20 -12.55
CA THR A 168 16.39 17.68 -12.51
C THR A 168 16.41 16.20 -12.18
N LYS A 169 15.38 15.73 -11.46
CA LYS A 169 15.22 14.34 -11.05
C LYS A 169 13.75 14.00 -10.80
N ILE A 170 13.32 12.85 -11.29
CA ILE A 170 12.10 12.15 -10.87
C ILE A 170 12.51 10.77 -10.34
N ARG A 171 11.89 10.31 -9.27
CA ARG A 171 12.03 8.95 -8.73
C ARG A 171 10.65 8.42 -8.34
N SER A 172 10.34 7.17 -8.66
CA SER A 172 9.17 6.48 -8.13
C SER A 172 9.56 5.20 -7.40
N THR A 173 8.91 4.93 -6.29
CA THR A 173 8.90 3.63 -5.62
C THR A 173 7.47 3.12 -5.43
N LEU A 174 6.52 3.67 -6.19
CA LEU A 174 5.11 3.36 -6.05
C LEU A 174 4.82 1.89 -6.33
N LEU A 175 3.93 1.33 -5.50
CA LEU A 175 3.41 0.00 -5.66
C LEU A 175 1.95 0.06 -6.12
N PRO A 176 1.51 -0.82 -7.04
CA PRO A 176 0.10 -0.95 -7.36
C PRO A 176 -0.69 -1.43 -6.13
N GLN A 177 -1.98 -1.16 -6.08
CA GLN A 177 -2.84 -1.64 -4.99
C GLN A 177 -3.56 -2.91 -5.46
N LEU A 178 -3.10 -4.08 -4.99
CA LEU A 178 -3.70 -5.36 -5.34
C LEU A 178 -4.93 -5.65 -4.48
N ARG A 179 -5.79 -6.56 -4.94
CA ARG A 179 -7.00 -6.92 -4.19
C ARG A 179 -6.66 -7.51 -2.83
N ILE A 180 -7.46 -7.20 -1.84
CA ILE A 180 -7.48 -7.85 -0.53
C ILE A 180 -8.94 -8.13 -0.17
N PRO A 181 -9.21 -9.14 0.67
CA PRO A 181 -10.54 -9.33 1.24
C PRO A 181 -10.94 -8.11 2.07
N GLU A 182 -12.22 -7.76 2.07
CA GLU A 182 -12.76 -6.68 2.90
C GLU A 182 -13.19 -7.20 4.29
N GLU A 183 -13.44 -8.51 4.39
CA GLU A 183 -13.90 -9.19 5.59
C GLU A 183 -12.85 -10.19 6.10
N ASN A 184 -12.81 -10.40 7.41
CA ASN A 184 -11.92 -11.36 8.06
C ASN A 184 -12.64 -12.70 8.30
N ILE A 185 -11.92 -13.82 8.11
CA ILE A 185 -12.41 -15.16 8.48
C ILE A 185 -12.00 -15.47 9.92
N ILE A 186 -10.72 -15.26 10.23
CA ILE A 186 -10.17 -15.40 11.57
C ILE A 186 -10.57 -14.18 12.38
N THR A 187 -11.22 -14.42 13.52
CA THR A 187 -11.60 -13.35 14.44
C THR A 187 -10.39 -12.84 15.23
N LEU A 188 -10.47 -11.62 15.76
CA LEU A 188 -9.41 -11.08 16.64
C LEU A 188 -9.15 -11.99 17.87
N LYS A 189 -10.19 -12.66 18.40
CA LYS A 189 -10.05 -13.58 19.53
C LYS A 189 -9.20 -14.79 19.14
N GLU A 190 -9.45 -15.37 17.97
CA GLU A 190 -8.66 -16.50 17.45
C GLU A 190 -7.23 -16.07 17.15
N ALA A 191 -7.02 -14.92 16.51
CA ALA A 191 -5.69 -14.38 16.25
C ALA A 191 -4.86 -14.20 17.53
N LYS A 192 -5.48 -13.71 18.61
CA LYS A 192 -4.83 -13.61 19.94
C LYS A 192 -4.46 -14.98 20.51
N ASN A 193 -5.36 -15.96 20.40
CA ASN A 193 -5.10 -17.32 20.87
C ASN A 193 -3.98 -18.00 20.07
N ILE A 194 -3.88 -17.72 18.77
CA ILE A 194 -2.80 -18.22 17.89
C ILE A 194 -1.45 -17.65 18.31
N LEU A 195 -1.39 -16.37 18.70
CA LEU A 195 -0.14 -15.73 19.15
C LEU A 195 0.26 -16.11 20.58
N GLU A 196 -0.66 -16.54 21.44
CA GLU A 196 -0.32 -16.89 22.82
C GLU A 196 0.73 -18.00 22.86
N GLY A 197 1.84 -17.75 23.55
CA GLY A 197 2.96 -18.70 23.61
C GLY A 197 3.87 -18.69 22.37
N TYR A 198 3.62 -17.81 21.40
CA TYR A 198 4.48 -17.68 20.22
C TYR A 198 5.87 -17.20 20.61
N LYS A 199 6.91 -17.94 20.20
CA LYS A 199 8.31 -17.63 20.50
C LYS A 199 8.91 -16.75 19.42
N TYR A 200 9.52 -15.66 19.83
CA TYR A 200 10.13 -14.69 18.91
C TYR A 200 11.42 -14.12 19.49
N SER A 201 12.22 -13.53 18.62
CA SER A 201 13.50 -12.96 18.96
C SER A 201 13.46 -11.44 18.93
N VAL A 202 14.03 -10.82 19.96
CA VAL A 202 14.21 -9.36 20.05
C VAL A 202 15.70 -9.05 20.10
N TYR A 203 16.11 -8.02 19.39
CA TYR A 203 17.49 -7.55 19.28
C TYR A 203 17.67 -6.25 20.05
N SER A 204 18.75 -6.18 20.82
CA SER A 204 19.09 -5.03 21.64
C SER A 204 20.60 -4.83 21.66
N TRP A 205 21.07 -3.76 22.31
CA TRP A 205 22.49 -3.51 22.53
C TRP A 205 23.22 -4.66 23.22
N SER A 206 22.54 -5.41 24.10
CA SER A 206 23.09 -6.60 24.76
C SER A 206 23.00 -7.88 23.92
N GLY A 207 22.55 -7.80 22.67
CA GLY A 207 22.40 -8.92 21.76
C GLY A 207 20.96 -9.42 21.63
N LYS A 208 20.85 -10.64 21.10
CA LYS A 208 19.59 -11.34 20.81
C LYS A 208 19.03 -11.97 22.09
N SER A 209 17.73 -11.75 22.34
CA SER A 209 16.97 -12.41 23.41
C SER A 209 15.78 -13.13 22.81
N GLU A 210 15.56 -14.39 23.18
CA GLU A 210 14.29 -15.06 22.89
C GLU A 210 13.24 -14.63 23.92
N ARG A 211 12.00 -14.47 23.47
CA ARG A 211 10.83 -14.14 24.27
C ARG A 211 9.64 -14.97 23.82
N GLU A 212 8.60 -14.93 24.64
CA GLU A 212 7.33 -15.59 24.38
C GLU A 212 6.23 -14.55 24.47
N PHE A 213 5.30 -14.56 23.52
CA PHE A 213 4.21 -13.60 23.48
C PHE A 213 3.17 -13.94 24.53
N SER A 214 2.63 -12.91 25.20
CA SER A 214 1.51 -13.05 26.12
C SER A 214 0.42 -12.02 25.82
N ILE A 215 -0.83 -12.47 25.79
CA ILE A 215 -2.03 -11.66 25.62
C ILE A 215 -2.13 -10.55 26.67
N THR A 216 -1.53 -10.73 27.86
CA THR A 216 -1.54 -9.71 28.92
C THR A 216 -0.70 -8.48 28.58
N GLY A 217 0.23 -8.59 27.63
CA GLY A 217 1.11 -7.51 27.17
C GLY A 217 0.61 -6.75 25.94
N ILE A 218 -0.65 -6.92 25.53
CA ILE A 218 -1.22 -6.26 24.35
C ILE A 218 -1.51 -4.78 24.66
N GLU A 219 -0.97 -3.88 23.84
CA GLU A 219 -1.18 -2.43 23.95
C GLU A 219 -2.23 -1.94 22.97
N SER A 220 -2.23 -2.45 21.73
CA SER A 220 -3.19 -2.05 20.69
C SER A 220 -3.45 -3.18 19.69
N THR A 221 -4.56 -3.10 18.97
CA THR A 221 -4.90 -4.05 17.90
C THR A 221 -5.58 -3.33 16.74
N GLY A 222 -5.37 -3.79 15.51
CA GLY A 222 -6.03 -3.27 14.32
C GLY A 222 -6.21 -4.34 13.24
N LEU A 223 -7.27 -4.23 12.45
CA LEU A 223 -7.41 -4.97 11.18
C LEU A 223 -6.88 -4.07 10.07
N GLU A 224 -5.78 -4.48 9.44
CA GLU A 224 -4.98 -3.60 8.58
C GLU A 224 -4.52 -4.33 7.33
N VAL A 225 -4.25 -3.54 6.29
CA VAL A 225 -3.60 -4.03 5.07
C VAL A 225 -2.11 -4.03 5.28
N TYR A 226 -1.50 -5.20 5.11
CA TYR A 226 -0.07 -5.39 5.27
C TYR A 226 0.57 -5.73 3.93
N ILE A 227 1.58 -4.93 3.56
CA ILE A 227 2.36 -5.11 2.34
C ILE A 227 3.74 -5.61 2.73
N TYR A 228 4.01 -6.87 2.41
CA TYR A 228 5.26 -7.55 2.74
C TYR A 228 6.13 -7.72 1.49
N LYS A 229 7.35 -7.20 1.54
CA LYS A 229 8.35 -7.35 0.46
C LYS A 229 9.27 -8.53 0.77
N ASN A 230 9.31 -9.49 -0.15
CA ASN A 230 10.29 -10.57 -0.12
C ASN A 230 11.56 -10.11 -0.84
N TYR A 231 12.73 -10.42 -0.28
CA TYR A 231 14.02 -10.06 -0.87
C TYR A 231 14.83 -11.31 -1.22
N GLU A 232 15.56 -11.25 -2.31
CA GLU A 232 16.61 -12.21 -2.64
C GLU A 232 17.88 -11.95 -1.81
N ASN A 233 18.81 -12.91 -1.80
CA ASN A 233 20.07 -12.81 -1.05
C ASN A 233 20.98 -11.64 -1.47
N ASN A 234 20.77 -11.09 -2.66
CA ASN A 234 21.49 -9.91 -3.20
C ASN A 234 20.86 -8.57 -2.76
N GLY A 235 19.74 -8.60 -2.01
CA GLY A 235 19.00 -7.43 -1.57
C GLY A 235 17.98 -6.88 -2.56
N SER A 236 17.78 -7.49 -3.74
CA SER A 236 16.69 -7.11 -4.65
C SER A 236 15.35 -7.67 -4.17
N VAL A 237 14.27 -6.94 -4.38
CA VAL A 237 12.92 -7.43 -4.07
C VAL A 237 12.53 -8.50 -5.09
N SER A 238 12.15 -9.70 -4.62
CA SER A 238 11.71 -10.81 -5.47
C SER A 238 10.20 -10.83 -5.70
N SER A 239 9.42 -10.44 -4.70
CA SER A 239 7.96 -10.35 -4.80
C SER A 239 7.39 -9.48 -3.67
N ILE A 240 6.15 -9.05 -3.85
CA ILE A 240 5.41 -8.26 -2.86
C ILE A 240 4.07 -8.93 -2.61
N ASN A 241 3.78 -9.25 -1.35
CA ASN A 241 2.55 -9.89 -0.93
C ASN A 241 1.67 -8.89 -0.17
N TYR A 242 0.39 -8.90 -0.50
CA TYR A 242 -0.64 -8.07 0.12
C TYR A 242 -1.54 -8.99 0.94
N ARG A 243 -1.66 -8.69 2.22
CA ARG A 243 -2.43 -9.49 3.17
C ARG A 243 -3.36 -8.59 3.98
N LEU A 244 -4.51 -9.14 4.33
CA LEU A 244 -5.35 -8.57 5.38
C LEU A 244 -4.93 -9.22 6.70
N VAL A 245 -4.46 -8.43 7.67
CA VAL A 245 -3.89 -8.97 8.91
C VAL A 245 -4.51 -8.34 10.15
N TRP A 246 -4.56 -9.12 11.22
CA TRP A 246 -4.64 -8.60 12.57
C TRP A 246 -3.26 -8.14 13.01
N ARG A 247 -3.07 -6.83 13.15
CA ARG A 247 -1.94 -6.24 13.87
C ARG A 247 -2.23 -6.32 15.35
N ILE A 248 -1.30 -6.91 16.11
CA ILE A 248 -1.36 -6.99 17.57
C ILE A 248 -0.06 -6.41 18.11
N THR A 249 -0.15 -5.25 18.76
CA THR A 249 1.02 -4.56 19.33
C THR A 249 1.24 -4.99 20.76
N SER A 250 2.49 -5.26 21.09
CA SER A 250 2.97 -5.33 22.47
C SER A 250 4.15 -4.38 22.64
N PHE A 251 4.65 -4.29 23.87
CA PHE A 251 5.84 -3.52 24.21
C PHE A 251 7.05 -3.77 23.29
N ASP A 252 7.23 -5.00 22.79
CA ASP A 252 8.39 -5.33 21.93
C ASP A 252 8.18 -4.96 20.46
N GLY A 253 6.95 -4.74 20.01
CA GLY A 253 6.63 -4.40 18.63
C GLY A 253 5.29 -4.95 18.15
N ASP A 254 5.15 -5.04 16.83
CA ASP A 254 3.93 -5.46 16.16
C ASP A 254 4.01 -6.90 15.65
N PHE A 255 2.98 -7.68 15.96
CA PHE A 255 2.76 -9.03 15.44
C PHE A 255 1.65 -8.99 14.38
N PHE A 256 1.82 -9.78 13.33
CA PHE A 256 0.86 -9.85 12.23
C PHE A 256 0.35 -11.28 12.08
N VAL A 257 -0.96 -11.45 12.25
CA VAL A 257 -1.66 -12.72 11.99
C VAL A 257 -2.54 -12.53 10.78
N ASP A 258 -2.41 -13.39 9.78
CA ASP A 258 -3.26 -13.38 8.60
C ASP A 258 -4.72 -13.59 9.00
N SER A 259 -5.57 -12.62 8.66
CA SER A 259 -6.99 -12.63 9.03
C SER A 259 -7.82 -13.65 8.26
N GLN A 260 -7.26 -14.28 7.24
CA GLN A 260 -7.92 -15.28 6.41
C GLN A 260 -7.49 -16.68 6.82
N THR A 261 -6.19 -16.91 7.01
CA THR A 261 -5.63 -18.25 7.27
C THR A 261 -5.24 -18.52 8.72
N GLY A 262 -5.03 -17.48 9.52
CA GLY A 262 -4.49 -17.58 10.88
C GLY A 262 -2.97 -17.78 10.93
N GLU A 263 -2.29 -17.72 9.79
CA GLU A 263 -0.82 -17.78 9.71
C GLU A 263 -0.19 -16.59 10.44
N ILE A 264 0.83 -16.83 11.27
CA ILE A 264 1.66 -15.75 11.83
C ILE A 264 2.61 -15.27 10.73
N VAL A 265 2.31 -14.13 10.14
CA VAL A 265 3.03 -13.56 8.98
C VAL A 265 4.41 -13.03 9.40
N GLY A 266 4.50 -12.44 10.60
CA GLY A 266 5.77 -11.91 11.07
C GLY A 266 5.67 -11.07 12.34
N PHE A 267 6.83 -10.56 12.74
CA PHE A 267 7.03 -9.67 13.87
C PHE A 267 7.95 -8.52 13.43
N ILE A 268 7.51 -7.28 13.66
CA ILE A 268 8.34 -6.07 13.48
C ILE A 268 8.63 -5.51 14.86
N GLN A 269 9.91 -5.51 15.21
CA GLN A 269 10.36 -4.94 16.47
C GLN A 269 10.17 -3.42 16.48
N GLY A 270 9.56 -2.89 17.53
CA GLY A 270 9.47 -1.45 17.76
C GLY A 270 10.84 -0.83 18.06
N TRP A 271 11.02 0.45 17.71
CA TRP A 271 12.20 1.20 18.13
C TRP A 271 12.21 1.38 19.64
N ARG A 272 13.27 0.89 20.30
CA ARG A 272 13.52 1.15 21.72
C ARG A 272 14.16 2.53 21.84
N SER A 273 13.49 3.47 22.51
CA SER A 273 14.12 4.67 23.08
C SER A 273 14.92 4.33 24.31
#